data_AF-A0AA42V8T7-F1
#
_entry.id   AF-A0AA42V8T7-F1
#
_cell.length_a   1.000
_cell.length_b   1.000
_cell.length_c   1.000
_cell.angle_alpha   90.00
_cell.angle_beta   90.00
_cell.angle_gamma   90.00
#
_symmetry.space_group_name_H-M   'P 1'
#
loop_
_entity.id
_entity.type
_entity.pdbx_description
1 polymer ?
#
loop_
_entity_poly.entity_id
_entity_poly.type
_entity_poly.pdbx_seq_one_letter_code
_entity_poly.pdbx_strand_id
1 'polypeptide(L)' 'MLHEMKDWIRRHVEAWLVLLAAKILIGRNVHRSKVVSRKDNNDMWYMAESLEQIAKRMRNKYEGPKA' A
#
# COMPACT_ATOMS: atom_id res chain seq x y z
N MET A 1 28.31 0.72 3.04
CA MET A 1 27.44 0.58 4.24
C MET A 1 26.47 1.75 4.43
N LEU A 2 26.93 3.00 4.50
CA LEU A 2 26.03 4.15 4.71
C LEU A 2 24.98 4.32 3.57
N HIS A 3 25.39 4.09 2.31
CA HIS A 3 24.50 4.19 1.14
C HIS A 3 23.40 3.11 1.16
N GLU A 4 23.79 1.85 1.36
CA GLU A 4 22.84 0.72 1.49
C GLU A 4 21.82 0.92 2.62
N MET A 5 22.28 1.46 3.76
CA MET A 5 21.39 1.76 4.88
C MET A 5 20.42 2.90 4.54
N LYS A 6 20.88 3.93 3.85
CA LYS A 6 20.04 5.03 3.37
C LYS A 6 18.97 4.55 2.38
N ASP A 7 19.34 3.70 1.43
CA ASP A 7 18.41 3.12 0.46
C ASP A 7 17.40 2.18 1.14
N TRP A 8 17.86 1.40 2.13
CA TRP A 8 16.99 0.57 2.94
C TRP A 8 15.98 1.40 3.75
N ILE A 9 16.40 2.48 4.40
CA ILE A 9 15.50 3.36 5.15
C ILE A 9 14.49 4.00 4.18
N ARG A 10 14.97 4.54 3.06
CA ARG A 10 14.14 5.20 2.05
C ARG A 10 13.00 4.30 1.57
N ARG A 11 13.30 3.08 1.11
CA ARG A 11 12.26 2.17 0.61
C ARG A 11 11.25 1.76 1.69
N HIS A 12 11.66 1.70 2.96
CA HIS A 12 10.75 1.37 4.07
C HIS A 12 9.81 2.53 4.40
N VAL A 13 10.32 3.77 4.36
CA VAL A 13 9.52 4.99 4.51
C VAL A 13 8.53 5.13 3.36
N GLU A 14 8.99 5.00 2.12
CA GLU A 14 8.13 5.06 0.93
C GLU A 14 7.04 3.97 0.97
N ALA A 15 7.39 2.73 1.30
CA ALA A 15 6.42 1.65 1.46
C ALA A 15 5.43 1.90 2.61
N TRP A 16 5.88 2.53 3.70
CA TRP A 16 5.00 2.91 4.80
C TRP A 16 3.97 3.97 4.38
N LEU A 17 4.36 4.95 3.55
CA LEU A 17 3.44 5.94 2.99
C LEU A 17 2.40 5.28 2.07
N VAL A 18 2.80 4.29 1.27
CA VAL A 18 1.87 3.52 0.44
C VAL A 18 0.86 2.74 1.30
N LEU A 19 1.31 2.13 2.41
CA LEU A 19 0.42 1.45 3.35
C LEU A 19 -0.52 2.43 4.07
N LEU A 20 -0.06 3.65 4.37
CA LEU A 20 -0.92 4.69 4.92
C LEU A 20 -2.05 5.05 3.95
N ALA A 21 -1.74 5.20 2.66
CA ALA A 21 -2.75 5.43 1.62
C ALA A 21 -3.75 4.26 1.54
N ALA A 22 -3.27 3.01 1.54
CA ALA A 22 -4.13 1.82 1.55
C ALA A 22 -5.09 1.81 2.75
N LYS A 23 -4.57 2.11 3.95
CA LYS A 23 -5.38 2.22 5.17
C LYS A 23 -6.42 3.33 5.10
N ILE A 24 -6.10 4.47 4.49
CA ILE A 24 -7.08 5.55 4.30
C ILE A 24 -8.22 5.08 3.39
N LEU A 25 -7.92 4.34 2.31
CA LEU A 25 -8.94 3.81 1.39
C LEU A 25 -9.83 2.76 2.09
N ILE A 26 -9.24 1.83 2.83
CA ILE A 26 -10.00 0.83 3.60
C ILE A 26 -10.80 1.48 4.73
N GLY A 27 -10.21 2.46 5.42
CA GLY A 27 -10.88 3.20 6.49
C GLY A 27 -12.03 4.07 5.98
N ARG A 28 -11.98 4.53 4.72
CA ARG A 28 -13.08 5.21 4.03
C ARG A 28 -14.15 4.26 3.51
N ASN A 29 -13.84 2.97 3.40
CA ASN A 29 -14.83 1.90 3.23
C ASN A 29 -15.62 1.66 4.55
N VAL A 30 -16.04 2.75 5.21
CA VAL A 30 -16.98 2.71 6.32
C VAL A 30 -18.28 2.14 5.75
N HIS A 31 -18.62 0.90 6.14
CA HIS A 31 -19.94 0.25 6.03
C HIS A 31 -20.90 0.97 5.07
N ARG A 32 -20.69 0.82 3.75
CA ARG A 32 -21.53 1.44 2.69
C ARG A 32 -22.05 2.83 3.08
N SER A 33 -21.16 3.81 3.19
CA SER A 33 -21.58 5.20 3.27
C SER A 33 -22.60 5.49 2.17
N LYS A 34 -23.79 5.99 2.53
CA LYS A 34 -24.86 6.33 1.56
C LYS A 34 -24.41 7.32 0.49
N VAL A 35 -23.32 8.05 0.76
CA VAL A 35 -22.77 9.11 -0.09
C VAL A 35 -21.87 8.53 -1.20
N VAL A 36 -21.33 7.33 -1.01
CA VAL A 36 -20.37 6.72 -1.96
C VAL A 36 -21.06 5.59 -2.70
N SER A 37 -20.99 5.61 -4.03
CA SER A 37 -21.61 4.55 -4.83
C SER A 37 -20.96 3.19 -4.51
N ARG A 38 -21.72 2.10 -4.71
CA ARG A 38 -21.18 0.74 -4.52
C ARG A 38 -19.95 0.50 -5.41
N LYS A 39 -19.93 1.10 -6.60
CA LYS A 39 -18.81 1.00 -7.55
C LYS A 39 -17.56 1.65 -6.96
N ASP A 40 -17.66 2.89 -6.50
CA ASP A 40 -16.51 3.62 -5.93
C ASP A 40 -15.96 2.91 -4.68
N ASN A 41 -16.85 2.32 -3.86
CA ASN A 41 -16.42 1.51 -2.70
C ASN A 41 -15.61 0.28 -3.12
N ASN A 42 -16.07 -0.45 -4.14
CA ASN A 42 -15.33 -1.59 -4.67
C ASN A 42 -13.98 -1.14 -5.25
N ASP A 43 -13.96 -0.05 -6.01
CA ASP A 43 -12.75 0.49 -6.63
C ASP A 43 -11.72 0.92 -5.57
N MET A 44 -12.15 1.59 -4.50
CA MET A 44 -11.28 1.94 -3.37
C MET A 44 -10.72 0.70 -2.66
N TRP A 45 -11.51 -0.36 -2.52
CA TRP A 45 -11.07 -1.61 -1.91
C TRP A 45 -10.01 -2.31 -2.76
N TYR A 46 -10.24 -2.48 -4.06
CA TYR A 46 -9.27 -3.08 -4.99
C TYR A 46 -7.98 -2.25 -5.11
N MET A 47 -8.10 -0.93 -5.05
CA MET A 47 -6.94 -0.04 -5.03
C MET A 47 -6.12 -0.23 -3.75
N ALA A 48 -6.76 -0.38 -2.59
CA ALA A 48 -6.07 -0.65 -1.35
C ALA A 48 -5.28 -1.96 -1.39
N GLU A 49 -5.88 -3.05 -1.90
CA GLU A 49 -5.18 -4.33 -2.08
C GLU A 49 -3.95 -4.18 -2.99
N SER A 50 -4.10 -3.44 -4.08
CA SER A 50 -3.01 -3.18 -5.03
C SER A 50 -1.87 -2.40 -4.37
N LEU A 51 -2.19 -1.39 -3.55
CA LEU A 51 -1.21 -0.61 -2.79
C LEU A 51 -0.47 -1.47 -1.76
N GLU A 52 -1.15 -2.37 -1.05
CA GLU A 52 -0.51 -3.29 -0.11
C GLU A 52 0.51 -4.20 -0.80
N GLN A 53 0.16 -4.74 -1.97
CA GLN A 53 1.09 -5.55 -2.77
C GLN A 53 2.29 -4.75 -3.24
N ILE A 54 2.08 -3.51 -3.69
CA ILE A 54 3.17 -2.61 -4.10
C ILE A 54 4.11 -2.33 -2.92
N ALA A 55 3.58 -1.97 -1.75
CA ALA A 55 4.38 -1.70 -0.56
C ALA A 55 5.22 -2.92 -0.14
N LYS A 56 4.68 -4.12 -0.23
CA LYS A 56 5.41 -5.37 0.04
C LYS A 56 6.56 -5.56 -0.94
N ARG A 57 6.35 -5.33 -2.23
CA ARG A 57 7.40 -5.42 -3.26
C ARG A 57 8.50 -4.37 -3.06
N MET A 58 8.14 -3.14 -2.72
CA MET A 58 9.11 -2.07 -2.42
C MET A 58 10.04 -2.47 -1.26
N ARG A 59 9.46 -3.00 -0.17
CA ARG A 59 10.24 -3.53 0.98
C ARG A 59 11.12 -4.71 0.61
N ASN A 60 10.75 -5.48 -0.41
CA ASN A 60 11.49 -6.65 -0.85
C ASN A 60 12.38 -6.39 -2.06
N LYS A 61 12.61 -5.12 -2.47
CA LYS A 61 13.45 -4.80 -3.65
C LYS A 61 12.92 -5.47 -4.95
N TYR A 62 11.63 -5.82 -4.99
CA TYR A 62 11.02 -6.64 -6.06
C TYR A 62 11.71 -8.00 -6.25
N GLU A 63 12.49 -8.45 -5.27
CA GLU A 63 13.01 -9.81 -5.22
C GLU A 63 11.80 -10.74 -5.01
N GLY A 64 11.62 -11.70 -5.93
CA GLY A 64 10.62 -12.75 -5.79
C GLY A 64 10.87 -13.59 -4.53
N PRO A 65 9.95 -14.50 -4.16
CA PRO A 65 10.26 -15.50 -3.14
C PRO A 65 11.59 -16.17 -3.52
N LYS A 66 12.55 -16.20 -2.59
CA LYS A 66 13.80 -16.93 -2.81
C LYS A 66 13.41 -18.39 -3.08
N ALA A 67 13.84 -18.89 -4.24
CA ALA A 67 13.65 -20.28 -4.64
C ALA A 67 14.27 -21.24 -3.62
#